data_AF-A0A7S3J915-F1
#
_entry.id   AF-A0A7S3J915-F1
#
_cell.length_a   1.000
_cell.length_b   1.000
_cell.length_c   1.000
_cell.angle_alpha   90.00
_cell.angle_beta   90.00
_cell.angle_gamma   90.00
#
_symmetry.space_group_name_H-M   'P 1'
#
loop_
_entity.id
_entity.type
_entity.pdbx_description
1 polymer ?
#
loop_
_entity_poly.entity_id
_entity_poly.type
_entity_poly.pdbx_seq_one_letter_code
_entity_poly.pdbx_strand_id
1 'polypeptide(L)'
;GILYMILKALEFIPLQEIPMQYHRVIKNSCNHLLSLQNEEGNFPMMEGYNVDDLVHWCHGAPGIIPFLLQCYEFYQEDRFLIAAEKAGDLVITKGVVKKGNNLCHGIAGNVYSLFNLYRVTGDEKWKIGGYCMANCTYIKEVQIKCAKHRDPTRKVIGTPDTIYSLMEGRMGLVVMYMDLLTDERMMRFPGYEI
;
A
#
# COMPACT_ATOMS: atom_id res chain seq x y z
N GLY A 1 6.19 7.13 -2.23
CA GLY A 1 7.47 7.32 -1.52
C GLY A 1 7.87 8.77 -1.37
N ILE A 2 8.58 9.33 -2.35
CA ILE A 2 9.19 10.68 -2.26
C ILE A 2 8.17 11.76 -1.90
N LEU A 3 7.08 11.88 -2.69
CA LEU A 3 6.06 12.90 -2.44
C LEU A 3 5.34 12.72 -1.11
N TYR A 4 5.10 11.48 -0.68
CA TYR A 4 4.53 11.20 0.65
C TYR A 4 5.41 11.81 1.75
N MET A 5 6.72 11.52 1.73
CA MET A 5 7.65 12.07 2.73
C MET A 5 7.75 13.60 2.68
N ILE A 6 7.75 14.18 1.47
CA ILE A 6 7.72 15.64 1.31
C ILE A 6 6.46 16.21 1.97
N LEU A 7 5.28 15.64 1.70
CA LEU A 7 4.03 16.12 2.30
C LEU A 7 4.02 15.96 3.82
N LYS A 8 4.52 14.84 4.37
CA LYS A 8 4.69 14.67 5.83
C LYS A 8 5.60 15.75 6.42
N ALA A 9 6.71 16.08 5.76
CA ALA A 9 7.60 17.14 6.22
C ALA A 9 6.93 18.53 6.17
N LEU A 10 6.08 18.78 5.16
CA LEU A 10 5.36 20.04 5.03
C LEU A 10 4.29 20.24 6.11
N GLU A 11 3.82 19.20 6.81
CA GLU A 11 2.91 19.34 7.95
C GLU A 11 3.53 20.16 9.10
N PHE A 12 4.86 20.24 9.17
CA PHE A 12 5.59 20.98 10.19
C PHE A 12 5.97 22.41 9.77
N ILE A 13 5.63 22.82 8.55
CA ILE A 13 5.96 24.14 8.00
C ILE A 13 4.66 24.89 7.73
N PRO A 14 4.45 26.10 8.29
CA PRO A 14 3.28 26.91 7.97
C PRO A 14 3.18 27.13 6.45
N LEU A 15 1.98 26.92 5.88
CA LEU A 15 1.76 27.02 4.42
C LEU A 15 2.24 28.35 3.83
N GLN A 16 2.15 29.45 4.60
CA GLN A 16 2.57 30.78 4.16
C GLN A 16 4.10 30.90 4.02
N GLU A 17 4.87 30.04 4.68
CA GLU A 17 6.33 30.02 4.63
C GLU A 17 6.86 29.17 3.47
N ILE A 18 6.01 28.33 2.85
CA ILE A 18 6.41 27.51 1.71
C ILE A 18 6.45 28.40 0.46
N PRO A 19 7.62 28.57 -0.19
CA PRO A 19 7.70 29.33 -1.43
C PRO A 19 6.74 28.79 -2.48
N MET A 20 5.94 29.68 -3.08
CA MET A 20 4.86 29.32 -4.00
C MET A 20 5.32 28.45 -5.17
N GLN A 21 6.55 28.64 -5.64
CA GLN A 21 7.17 27.81 -6.67
C GLN A 21 7.30 26.34 -6.26
N TYR A 22 7.69 26.06 -5.02
CA TYR A 22 7.87 24.69 -4.52
C TYR A 22 6.52 24.04 -4.27
N HIS A 23 5.58 24.77 -3.66
CA HIS A 23 4.21 24.31 -3.48
C HIS A 23 3.57 23.92 -4.83
N ARG A 24 3.76 24.75 -5.86
CA ARG A 24 3.26 24.48 -7.22
C ARG A 24 3.88 23.22 -7.83
N VAL A 25 5.20 23.03 -7.71
CA VAL A 25 5.88 21.84 -8.23
C VAL A 25 5.35 20.59 -7.52
N ILE A 26 5.29 20.60 -6.18
CA ILE A 26 4.81 19.46 -5.38
C ILE A 26 3.36 19.12 -5.74
N LYS A 27 2.48 20.13 -5.80
CA LYS A 27 1.07 19.92 -6.15
C LYS A 27 0.92 19.34 -7.56
N ASN A 28 1.66 19.86 -8.53
CA ASN A 28 1.64 19.36 -9.90
C ASN A 28 2.14 17.91 -9.98
N SER A 29 3.21 17.56 -9.25
CA SER A 29 3.68 16.18 -9.16
C SER A 29 2.64 15.25 -8.51
N CYS A 30 1.91 15.72 -7.51
CA CYS A 30 0.83 14.95 -6.90
C CYS A 30 -0.33 14.71 -7.87
N ASN A 31 -0.73 15.76 -8.59
CA ASN A 31 -1.77 15.68 -9.62
C ASN A 31 -1.37 14.74 -10.76
N HIS A 32 -0.09 14.77 -11.13
CA HIS A 32 0.45 13.88 -12.15
C HIS A 32 0.35 12.42 -11.73
N LEU A 33 0.81 12.05 -10.53
CA LEU A 33 0.65 10.68 -10.03
C LEU A 33 -0.81 10.25 -9.93
N LEU A 34 -1.70 11.14 -9.47
CA LEU A 34 -3.14 10.87 -9.45
C LEU A 34 -3.69 10.53 -10.85
N SER A 35 -3.22 11.24 -11.88
CA SER A 35 -3.66 11.01 -13.27
C SER A 35 -3.23 9.67 -13.87
N LEU A 36 -2.26 8.99 -13.24
CA LEU A 36 -1.80 7.66 -13.67
C LEU A 36 -2.70 6.52 -13.20
N GLN A 37 -3.75 6.81 -12.41
CA GLN A 37 -4.68 5.77 -11.97
C GLN A 37 -5.43 5.17 -13.15
N ASN A 38 -5.39 3.84 -13.29
CA ASN A 38 -6.12 3.15 -14.35
C ASN A 38 -7.61 2.96 -14.01
N GLU A 39 -8.35 2.38 -14.95
CA GLU A 39 -9.80 2.15 -14.80
C GLU A 39 -10.15 1.23 -13.62
N GLU A 40 -9.26 0.30 -13.25
CA GLU A 40 -9.45 -0.61 -12.12
C GLU A 40 -9.02 0.01 -10.77
N GLY A 41 -8.38 1.18 -10.77
CA GLY A 41 -7.87 1.81 -9.55
C GLY A 41 -6.40 1.52 -9.24
N ASN A 42 -5.69 0.80 -10.11
CA ASN A 42 -4.27 0.51 -9.97
C ASN A 42 -3.40 1.65 -10.50
N PHE A 43 -2.09 1.54 -10.24
CA PHE A 43 -1.08 2.48 -10.72
C PHE A 43 0.09 1.72 -11.35
N PRO A 44 0.66 2.25 -12.44
CA PRO A 44 1.76 1.60 -13.13
C PRO A 44 3.04 1.60 -12.29
N MET A 45 3.86 0.56 -12.43
CA MET A 45 5.23 0.54 -11.89
C MET A 45 6.06 1.70 -12.43
N MET A 46 5.90 1.98 -13.72
CA MET A 46 6.65 3.00 -14.44
C MET A 46 5.78 3.58 -15.55
N GLU A 47 5.86 4.89 -15.78
CA GLU A 47 5.15 5.53 -16.89
C GLU A 47 5.52 4.91 -18.24
N GLY A 48 4.51 4.69 -19.08
CA GLY A 48 4.67 4.07 -20.40
C GLY A 48 4.81 2.54 -20.37
N TYR A 49 4.85 1.90 -19.20
CA TYR A 49 4.84 0.44 -19.07
C TYR A 49 3.43 -0.06 -18.74
N ASN A 50 2.85 -0.83 -19.66
CA ASN A 50 1.55 -1.50 -19.52
C ASN A 50 1.66 -2.94 -18.97
N VAL A 51 2.81 -3.33 -18.40
CA VAL A 51 3.07 -4.72 -18.04
C VAL A 51 2.88 -4.94 -16.53
N ASP A 52 1.93 -5.83 -16.25
CA ASP A 52 1.50 -6.41 -14.98
C ASP A 52 0.87 -5.47 -13.95
N ASP A 53 -0.43 -5.68 -13.70
CA ASP A 53 -1.18 -5.15 -12.55
C ASP A 53 -0.60 -5.69 -11.24
N LEU A 54 0.58 -5.20 -10.85
CA LEU A 54 1.14 -5.49 -9.55
C LEU A 54 0.24 -4.85 -8.50
N VAL A 55 -0.18 -5.67 -7.54
CA VAL A 55 -0.93 -5.23 -6.37
C VAL A 55 -0.02 -5.48 -5.17
N HIS A 56 1.07 -4.71 -5.11
CA HIS A 56 2.12 -4.82 -4.11
C HIS A 56 2.39 -3.47 -3.44
N TRP A 57 2.96 -3.51 -2.24
CA TRP A 57 3.40 -2.29 -1.58
C TRP A 57 4.48 -1.55 -2.38
N CYS A 58 5.46 -2.28 -2.91
CA CYS A 58 6.53 -1.64 -3.69
C CYS A 58 6.06 -1.04 -5.02
N HIS A 59 5.02 -1.61 -5.64
CA HIS A 59 4.49 -1.17 -6.94
C HIS A 59 2.99 -1.48 -7.04
N GLY A 60 2.19 -0.45 -7.28
CA GLY A 60 0.74 -0.55 -7.48
C GLY A 60 -0.09 0.11 -6.38
N ALA A 61 -1.38 -0.21 -6.39
CA ALA A 61 -2.39 0.34 -5.49
C ALA A 61 -2.02 0.30 -3.99
N PRO A 62 -1.49 -0.80 -3.42
CA PRO A 62 -1.23 -0.84 -1.97
C PRO A 62 -0.27 0.24 -1.48
N GLY A 63 0.83 0.48 -2.22
CA GLY A 63 1.88 1.43 -1.82
C GLY A 63 1.53 2.90 -2.06
N ILE A 64 0.58 3.18 -2.94
CA ILE A 64 0.20 4.56 -3.28
C ILE A 64 -0.96 5.10 -2.43
N ILE A 65 -1.77 4.22 -1.83
CA ILE A 65 -2.87 4.60 -0.92
C ILE A 65 -2.40 5.57 0.19
N PRO A 66 -1.33 5.30 0.96
CA PRO A 66 -0.88 6.25 2.00
C PRO A 66 -0.50 7.63 1.43
N PHE A 67 0.03 7.68 0.20
CA PHE A 67 0.33 8.94 -0.49
C PHE A 67 -0.93 9.70 -0.88
N LEU A 68 -1.94 9.01 -1.42
CA LEU A 68 -3.21 9.63 -1.81
C LEU A 68 -3.96 10.16 -0.58
N LEU A 69 -3.97 9.40 0.50
CA LEU A 69 -4.55 9.84 1.78
C LEU A 69 -3.83 11.06 2.35
N GLN A 70 -2.49 11.07 2.28
CA GLN A 70 -1.72 12.25 2.68
C GLN A 70 -2.02 13.48 1.80
N CYS A 71 -2.24 13.30 0.49
CA CYS A 71 -2.68 14.38 -0.38
C CYS A 71 -4.07 14.88 0.00
N TYR A 72 -4.99 13.99 0.35
CA TYR A 72 -6.33 14.35 0.81
C TYR A 72 -6.27 15.16 2.10
N GLU A 73 -5.52 14.70 3.12
CA GLU A 73 -5.37 15.40 4.40
C GLU A 73 -4.68 16.76 4.23
N PHE A 74 -3.66 16.86 3.38
CA PHE A 74 -2.92 18.12 3.18
C PHE A 74 -3.66 19.14 2.31
N TYR A 75 -4.29 18.69 1.21
CA TYR A 75 -4.93 19.59 0.24
C TYR A 75 -6.44 19.73 0.42
N GLN A 76 -7.08 18.87 1.22
CA GLN A 76 -8.53 18.87 1.45
C GLN A 76 -9.33 18.76 0.14
N GLU A 77 -8.86 17.91 -0.79
CA GLU A 77 -9.48 17.69 -2.09
C GLU A 77 -9.97 16.23 -2.23
N ASP A 78 -11.28 16.04 -2.30
CA ASP A 78 -11.94 14.72 -2.30
C ASP A 78 -11.46 13.77 -3.40
N ARG A 79 -11.00 14.29 -4.54
CA ARG A 79 -10.49 13.46 -5.64
C ARG A 79 -9.34 12.53 -5.23
N PHE A 80 -8.52 12.91 -4.24
CA PHE A 80 -7.46 12.05 -3.73
C PHE A 80 -8.02 10.92 -2.87
N LEU A 81 -9.03 11.22 -2.04
CA LEU A 81 -9.72 10.21 -1.25
C LEU A 81 -10.45 9.22 -2.18
N ILE A 82 -11.20 9.71 -3.17
CA ILE A 82 -11.89 8.88 -4.16
C ILE A 82 -10.91 7.94 -4.86
N ALA A 83 -9.73 8.43 -5.26
CA ALA A 83 -8.71 7.59 -5.86
C ALA A 83 -8.12 6.57 -4.86
N ALA A 84 -7.91 6.95 -3.60
CA ALA A 84 -7.44 6.03 -2.56
C ALA A 84 -8.45 4.91 -2.29
N GLU A 85 -9.74 5.24 -2.21
CA GLU A 85 -10.82 4.25 -2.04
C GLU A 85 -10.91 3.32 -3.25
N LYS A 86 -10.83 3.85 -4.47
CA LYS A 86 -10.81 3.04 -5.69
C LYS A 86 -9.63 2.07 -5.71
N ALA A 87 -8.45 2.52 -5.28
CA ALA A 87 -7.29 1.66 -5.09
C ALA A 87 -7.53 0.62 -3.99
N GLY A 88 -8.20 0.98 -2.89
CA GLY A 88 -8.62 0.07 -1.82
C GLY A 88 -9.56 -1.05 -2.30
N ASP A 89 -10.54 -0.72 -3.14
CA ASP A 89 -11.45 -1.70 -3.73
C ASP A 89 -10.69 -2.73 -4.59
N LEU A 90 -9.68 -2.27 -5.35
CA LEU A 90 -8.77 -3.15 -6.06
C LEU A 90 -7.97 -4.04 -5.10
N VAL A 91 -7.47 -3.48 -3.99
CA VAL A 91 -6.76 -4.27 -2.97
C VAL A 91 -7.66 -5.34 -2.37
N ILE A 92 -8.92 -5.04 -2.03
CA ILE A 92 -9.88 -6.04 -1.54
C ILE A 92 -10.04 -7.19 -2.55
N THR A 93 -10.16 -6.87 -3.84
CA THR A 93 -10.47 -7.87 -4.88
C THR A 93 -9.24 -8.64 -5.39
N LYS A 94 -8.06 -8.01 -5.46
CA LYS A 94 -6.85 -8.56 -6.08
C LYS A 94 -5.62 -8.59 -5.15
N GLY A 95 -5.71 -8.10 -3.91
CA GLY A 95 -4.60 -8.00 -2.97
C GLY A 95 -4.15 -9.32 -2.31
N VAL A 96 -4.90 -10.41 -2.49
CA VAL A 96 -4.47 -11.76 -2.10
C VAL A 96 -3.53 -12.32 -3.19
N VAL A 97 -2.28 -11.87 -3.16
CA VAL A 97 -1.29 -12.18 -4.19
C VAL A 97 -0.67 -13.57 -4.02
N LYS A 98 -0.29 -14.20 -5.13
CA LYS A 98 0.37 -15.52 -5.14
C LYS A 98 1.85 -15.44 -4.76
N LYS A 99 2.44 -14.24 -4.69
CA LYS A 99 3.87 -14.05 -4.41
C LYS A 99 4.22 -14.35 -2.95
N GLY A 100 3.25 -14.40 -2.04
CA GLY A 100 3.41 -14.87 -0.67
C GLY A 100 2.85 -13.91 0.37
N ASN A 101 3.23 -14.09 1.63
CA ASN A 101 2.63 -13.38 2.77
C ASN A 101 3.50 -12.24 3.33
N ASN A 102 4.50 -11.78 2.59
CA ASN A 102 5.45 -10.77 3.08
C ASN A 102 4.94 -9.33 2.98
N LEU A 103 5.74 -8.36 3.45
CA LEU A 103 5.37 -6.94 3.47
C LEU A 103 5.59 -6.24 2.12
N CYS A 104 6.71 -6.45 1.46
CA CYS A 104 7.07 -5.66 0.27
C CYS A 104 6.14 -5.92 -0.92
N HIS A 105 5.75 -7.17 -1.12
CA HIS A 105 4.98 -7.61 -2.30
C HIS A 105 4.17 -8.87 -1.98
N GLY A 106 3.62 -8.92 -0.77
CA GLY A 106 2.83 -10.02 -0.29
C GLY A 106 1.56 -9.55 0.41
N ILE A 107 0.75 -10.51 0.84
CA ILE A 107 -0.55 -10.27 1.46
C ILE A 107 -0.43 -9.35 2.69
N ALA A 108 0.62 -9.54 3.53
CA ALA A 108 0.76 -8.75 4.75
C ALA A 108 0.94 -7.26 4.49
N GLY A 109 1.71 -6.87 3.47
CA GLY A 109 1.85 -5.46 3.10
C GLY A 109 0.54 -4.85 2.61
N ASN A 110 -0.24 -5.63 1.87
CA ASN A 110 -1.52 -5.19 1.35
C ASN A 110 -2.55 -4.96 2.46
N VAL A 111 -2.49 -5.72 3.57
CA VAL A 111 -3.32 -5.48 4.76
C VAL A 111 -3.13 -4.05 5.30
N TYR A 112 -1.90 -3.55 5.39
CA TYR A 112 -1.64 -2.18 5.86
C TYR A 112 -2.34 -1.12 5.01
N SER A 113 -2.44 -1.31 3.70
CA SER A 113 -3.13 -0.34 2.83
C SER A 113 -4.63 -0.20 3.15
N LEU A 114 -5.29 -1.29 3.57
CA LEU A 114 -6.68 -1.24 4.00
C LEU A 114 -6.82 -0.58 5.38
N PHE A 115 -5.89 -0.82 6.31
CA PHE A 115 -5.91 -0.12 7.60
C PHE A 115 -5.56 1.37 7.48
N ASN A 116 -4.78 1.76 6.46
CA ASN A 116 -4.58 3.18 6.13
C ASN A 116 -5.90 3.86 5.75
N LEU A 117 -6.70 3.22 4.89
CA LEU A 117 -8.04 3.70 4.54
C LEU A 117 -8.96 3.74 5.76
N TYR A 118 -8.99 2.69 6.57
CA TYR A 118 -9.80 2.65 7.79
C TYR A 118 -9.48 3.81 8.73
N ARG A 119 -8.19 4.09 8.94
CA ARG A 119 -7.74 5.14 9.85
C ARG A 119 -8.19 6.54 9.42
N VAL A 120 -8.20 6.83 8.12
CA VAL A 120 -8.58 8.15 7.60
C VAL A 120 -10.09 8.28 7.43
N THR A 121 -10.77 7.23 6.99
CA THR A 121 -12.21 7.28 6.67
C THR A 121 -13.13 6.87 7.81
N GLY A 122 -12.66 6.03 8.73
CA GLY A 122 -13.49 5.36 9.73
C GLY A 122 -14.46 4.32 9.16
N ASP A 123 -14.43 4.04 7.85
CA ASP A 123 -15.35 3.09 7.21
C ASP A 123 -14.95 1.64 7.52
N GLU A 124 -15.81 0.93 8.23
CA GLU A 124 -15.60 -0.46 8.66
C GLU A 124 -15.40 -1.44 7.49
N LYS A 125 -15.81 -1.09 6.26
CA LYS A 125 -15.53 -1.94 5.08
C LYS A 125 -14.03 -2.23 4.93
N TRP A 126 -13.19 -1.23 5.21
CA TRP A 126 -11.75 -1.34 5.08
C TRP A 126 -11.14 -2.22 6.16
N LYS A 127 -11.60 -2.05 7.40
CA LYS A 127 -11.19 -2.89 8.53
C LYS A 127 -11.58 -4.35 8.32
N ILE A 128 -12.83 -4.61 7.93
CA ILE A 128 -13.31 -5.96 7.62
C ILE A 128 -12.49 -6.56 6.47
N GLY A 129 -12.25 -5.79 5.41
CA GLY A 129 -11.38 -6.21 4.29
C GLY A 129 -9.96 -6.57 4.75
N GLY A 130 -9.37 -5.74 5.60
CA GLY A 130 -8.04 -5.96 6.19
C GLY A 130 -7.96 -7.27 6.97
N TYR A 131 -8.93 -7.53 7.84
CA TYR A 131 -8.99 -8.80 8.59
C TYR A 131 -9.23 -10.02 7.70
N CYS A 132 -10.16 -9.93 6.75
CA CYS A 132 -10.40 -11.01 5.78
C CYS A 132 -9.12 -11.33 4.99
N MET A 133 -8.39 -10.30 4.56
CA MET A 133 -7.12 -10.47 3.85
C MET A 133 -6.01 -11.04 4.74
N ALA A 134 -5.88 -10.59 5.99
CA ALA A 134 -4.94 -11.15 6.95
C ALA A 134 -5.22 -12.65 7.18
N ASN A 135 -6.49 -13.06 7.22
CA ASN A 135 -6.87 -14.46 7.36
C ASN A 135 -6.45 -15.32 6.16
N CYS A 136 -6.35 -14.75 4.96
CA CYS A 136 -5.84 -15.46 3.78
C CYS A 136 -4.38 -15.95 3.95
N THR A 137 -3.60 -15.35 4.85
CA THR A 137 -2.20 -15.75 5.07
C THR A 137 -2.04 -17.13 5.73
N TYR A 138 -3.12 -17.73 6.25
CA TYR A 138 -3.13 -19.11 6.76
C TYR A 138 -4.21 -20.01 6.15
N ILE A 139 -5.04 -19.50 5.23
CA ILE A 139 -5.99 -20.33 4.47
C ILE A 139 -5.21 -21.32 3.58
N LYS A 140 -5.46 -22.62 3.78
CA LYS A 140 -4.72 -23.72 3.14
C LYS A 140 -4.64 -23.59 1.61
N GLU A 141 -5.74 -23.26 0.96
CA GLU A 141 -5.84 -23.13 -0.50
C GLU A 141 -4.96 -21.97 -1.01
N VAL A 142 -4.92 -20.85 -0.27
CA VAL A 142 -4.05 -19.70 -0.57
C VAL A 142 -2.58 -20.08 -0.40
N GLN A 143 -2.25 -20.80 0.68
CA GLN A 143 -0.89 -21.23 0.95
C GLN A 143 -0.37 -22.21 -0.09
N ILE A 144 -1.22 -23.13 -0.57
CA ILE A 144 -0.88 -24.04 -1.69
C ILE A 144 -0.59 -23.24 -2.97
N LYS A 145 -1.39 -22.21 -3.27
CA LYS A 145 -1.16 -21.35 -4.44
C LYS A 145 0.16 -20.58 -4.33
N CYS A 146 0.48 -20.04 -3.16
CA CYS A 146 1.74 -19.34 -2.90
C CYS A 146 2.94 -20.28 -3.04
N ALA A 147 2.87 -21.47 -2.44
CA ALA A 147 3.94 -22.47 -2.50
C ALA A 147 4.23 -22.97 -3.92
N LYS A 148 3.23 -22.95 -4.82
CA LYS A 148 3.37 -23.36 -6.23
C LYS A 148 3.68 -22.20 -7.17
N HIS A 149 3.69 -20.97 -6.69
CA HIS A 149 3.90 -19.80 -7.54
C HIS A 149 5.35 -19.75 -8.05
N ARG A 150 5.49 -19.74 -9.38
CA ARG A 150 6.78 -19.59 -10.06
C ARG A 150 7.04 -18.12 -10.30
N ASP A 151 8.02 -17.60 -9.59
CA ASP A 151 8.58 -16.27 -9.81
C ASP A 151 9.99 -16.45 -10.39
N PRO A 152 10.27 -15.99 -11.63
CA PRO A 152 11.58 -16.13 -12.26
C PRO A 152 12.73 -15.50 -11.46
N THR A 153 12.41 -14.56 -10.56
CA THR A 153 13.41 -13.89 -9.73
C THR A 153 13.85 -14.71 -8.52
N ARG A 154 13.10 -15.76 -8.15
CA ARG A 154 13.37 -16.58 -6.95
C ARG A 154 14.22 -17.79 -7.25
N LYS A 155 15.13 -18.12 -6.32
CA LYS A 155 15.93 -19.35 -6.38
C LYS A 155 15.11 -20.62 -6.24
N VAL A 156 14.07 -20.58 -5.40
CA VAL A 156 13.21 -21.73 -5.08
C VAL A 156 11.75 -21.31 -5.22
N ILE A 157 10.96 -22.15 -5.91
CA ILE A 157 9.54 -21.91 -6.16
C ILE A 157 8.80 -21.68 -4.83
N GLY A 158 7.95 -20.65 -4.79
CA GLY A 158 7.15 -20.30 -3.61
C GLY A 158 7.95 -19.84 -2.38
N THR A 159 9.28 -19.72 -2.47
CA THR A 159 10.14 -19.43 -1.32
C THR A 159 10.82 -18.07 -1.51
N PRO A 160 10.61 -17.09 -0.61
CA PRO A 160 11.34 -15.83 -0.64
C PRO A 160 12.85 -16.04 -0.57
N ASP A 161 13.64 -15.15 -1.19
CA ASP A 161 15.09 -15.25 -1.17
C ASP A 161 15.67 -15.10 0.24
N THR A 162 15.01 -14.28 1.08
CA THR A 162 15.35 -14.08 2.49
C THR A 162 14.20 -14.49 3.42
N ILE A 163 14.06 -15.79 3.67
CA ILE A 163 12.88 -16.40 4.34
C ILE A 163 12.51 -15.85 5.73
N TYR A 164 13.43 -15.21 6.45
CA TYR A 164 13.20 -14.64 7.78
C TYR A 164 13.36 -13.11 7.83
N SER A 165 13.53 -12.42 6.69
CA SER A 165 13.63 -10.97 6.69
C SER A 165 12.28 -10.30 7.00
N LEU A 166 12.33 -9.02 7.37
CA LEU A 166 11.14 -8.21 7.60
C LEU A 166 10.33 -8.04 6.31
N MET A 167 10.98 -7.61 5.22
CA MET A 167 10.29 -7.19 4.00
C MET A 167 9.85 -8.33 3.11
N GLU A 168 10.61 -9.43 3.03
CA GLU A 168 10.34 -10.55 2.12
C GLU A 168 10.00 -11.85 2.83
N GLY A 169 10.44 -11.98 4.08
CA GLY A 169 10.32 -13.20 4.87
C GLY A 169 9.13 -13.21 5.83
N ARG A 170 9.21 -14.15 6.78
CA ARG A 170 8.15 -14.41 7.76
C ARG A 170 8.03 -13.33 8.84
N MET A 171 9.08 -12.54 9.09
CA MET A 171 9.03 -11.53 10.16
C MET A 171 8.02 -10.43 9.85
N GLY A 172 7.82 -10.09 8.57
CA GLY A 172 6.77 -9.15 8.17
C GLY A 172 5.36 -9.61 8.54
N LEU A 173 5.08 -10.91 8.44
CA LEU A 173 3.80 -11.49 8.86
C LEU A 173 3.61 -11.42 10.37
N VAL A 174 4.68 -11.67 11.14
CA VAL A 174 4.65 -11.54 12.60
C VAL A 174 4.35 -10.10 13.01
N VAL A 175 5.02 -9.11 12.39
CA VAL A 175 4.78 -7.69 12.66
C VAL A 175 3.34 -7.29 12.35
N MET A 176 2.81 -7.68 11.19
CA MET A 176 1.40 -7.43 10.84
C MET A 176 0.43 -7.98 11.90
N TYR A 177 0.65 -9.22 12.38
CA TYR A 177 -0.22 -9.78 13.42
C TYR A 177 -0.09 -9.10 14.77
N MET A 178 1.12 -8.69 15.18
CA MET A 178 1.31 -7.94 16.43
C MET A 178 0.58 -6.59 16.37
N ASP A 179 0.67 -5.91 15.23
CA ASP A 179 -0.03 -4.66 14.99
C ASP A 179 -1.55 -4.84 15.03
N LEU A 180 -2.09 -5.90 14.41
CA LEU A 180 -3.53 -6.23 14.46
C LEU A 180 -4.04 -6.58 15.86
N LEU A 181 -3.19 -7.11 16.75
CA LEU A 181 -3.54 -7.52 18.11
C LEU A 181 -3.48 -6.39 19.14
N THR A 182 -2.82 -5.27 18.83
CA THR A 182 -2.59 -4.17 19.77
C THR A 182 -3.65 -3.08 19.62
N ASP A 183 -3.53 -2.26 18.57
CA ASP A 183 -4.53 -1.29 18.15
C ASP A 183 -4.45 -1.13 16.64
N GLU A 184 -5.48 -1.64 15.96
CA GLU A 184 -5.61 -1.58 14.50
C GLU A 184 -5.59 -0.15 13.93
N ARG A 185 -5.94 0.86 14.74
CA ARG A 185 -5.88 2.28 14.36
C ARG A 185 -4.46 2.84 14.42
N MET A 186 -3.55 2.12 15.05
CA MET A 186 -2.14 2.48 15.17
C MET A 186 -1.26 1.73 14.17
N MET A 187 -1.82 0.88 13.31
CA MET A 187 -1.05 0.18 12.28
C MET A 187 -0.37 1.17 11.33
N ARG A 188 0.93 0.98 11.16
CA ARG A 188 1.81 1.75 10.29
C ARG A 188 2.75 0.80 9.56
N PHE A 189 2.81 0.91 8.23
CA PHE A 189 3.73 0.07 7.48
C PHE A 189 5.18 0.34 7.94
N PRO A 190 5.90 -0.71 8.40
CA PRO A 190 7.19 -0.52 9.06
C PRO A 190 8.25 -0.02 8.07
N GLY A 191 8.93 1.07 8.43
CA GLY A 191 9.98 1.67 7.62
C GLY A 191 9.47 2.56 6.48
N TYR A 192 8.18 2.93 6.47
CA TYR A 192 7.63 3.89 5.51
C TYR A 192 6.72 4.94 6.15
N GLU A 193 5.72 4.52 6.92
CA GLU A 193 4.79 5.46 7.53
C GLU A 193 5.38 6.06 8.81
N ILE A 194 5.21 7.37 8.98
CA ILE A 194 5.72 8.18 10.10
C ILE A 194 4.63 9.06 10.71
#